data_AF-A0A1Q3YCY6-F1
#
_entry.id   AF-A0A1Q3YCY6-F1
#
_cell.length_a   1.000
_cell.length_b   1.000
_cell.length_c   1.000
_cell.angle_alpha   90.00
_cell.angle_beta   90.00
_cell.angle_gamma   90.00
#
_symmetry.space_group_name_H-M   'P 1'
#
loop_
_entity.id
_entity.type
_entity.pdbx_description
1 polymer ?
#
loop_
_entity_poly.entity_id
_entity_poly.type
_entity_poly.pdbx_seq_one_letter_code
_entity_poly.pdbx_strand_id
1 'polypeptide(L)'
;MNKSILISLFAAAAFPLAALAAGTHAGGHDMPASHGDMSMSEHSAMFGQPGDPAKVTRTIDVVMNDNMRFDPSSINVKEGETVRFMVRNAGKIRHEMVLGSLDELKEHAKEMRANPGMV
;
A
#
# COMPACT_ATOMS: atom_id res chain seq x y z
N MET A 1 -31.20 54.23 -26.04
CA MET A 1 -30.95 55.63 -25.65
C MET A 1 -30.63 55.67 -24.16
N ASN A 2 -29.40 56.09 -23.83
CA ASN A 2 -28.91 56.82 -22.66
C ASN A 2 -29.74 57.01 -21.35
N LYS A 3 -28.95 57.07 -20.25
CA LYS A 3 -29.24 57.30 -18.81
C LYS A 3 -29.59 56.02 -18.02
N SER A 4 -29.12 55.79 -16.79
CA SER A 4 -28.16 56.55 -15.95
C SER A 4 -27.44 55.67 -14.91
N ILE A 5 -26.38 56.21 -14.28
CA ILE A 5 -25.65 55.65 -13.12
C ILE A 5 -26.36 56.01 -11.80
N LEU A 6 -26.40 55.09 -10.83
CA LEU A 6 -26.34 55.43 -9.40
C LEU A 6 -25.58 54.36 -8.61
N ILE A 7 -24.75 54.81 -7.67
CA ILE A 7 -23.88 54.01 -6.80
C ILE A 7 -24.63 53.75 -5.48
N SER A 8 -24.64 52.51 -4.99
CA SER A 8 -24.93 52.22 -3.58
C SER A 8 -23.92 51.23 -3.01
N LEU A 9 -23.13 51.75 -2.07
CA LEU A 9 -22.16 51.00 -1.29
C LEU A 9 -22.92 50.14 -0.25
N PHE A 10 -22.72 48.81 -0.25
CA PHE A 10 -23.10 47.99 0.89
C PHE A 10 -22.07 46.89 1.13
N ALA A 11 -21.17 47.12 2.07
CA ALA A 11 -20.22 46.12 2.53
C ALA A 11 -20.93 45.15 3.49
N ALA A 12 -21.16 43.92 3.03
CA ALA A 12 -21.66 42.82 3.86
C ALA A 12 -20.65 41.67 3.81
N ALA A 13 -19.63 41.73 4.68
CA ALA A 13 -18.70 40.63 4.85
C ALA A 13 -19.36 39.50 5.65
N ALA A 14 -19.71 38.40 4.97
CA ALA A 14 -20.22 37.18 5.60
C ALA A 14 -19.14 36.09 5.53
N PHE A 15 -18.68 35.63 6.70
CA PHE A 15 -17.74 34.51 6.86
C PHE A 15 -18.35 33.19 6.38
N PRO A 16 -17.49 32.22 6.01
CA PRO A 16 -17.38 31.05 6.88
C PRO A 16 -15.97 30.90 7.45
N LEU A 17 -15.87 30.74 8.76
CA LEU A 17 -14.63 30.39 9.44
C LEU A 17 -14.38 28.89 9.20
N ALA A 18 -13.46 28.54 8.30
CA ALA A 18 -13.13 27.15 8.05
C ALA A 18 -12.39 26.54 9.25
N ALA A 19 -13.12 25.80 10.09
CA ALA A 19 -12.56 25.04 11.20
C ALA A 19 -11.75 23.85 10.66
N LEU A 20 -10.50 24.09 10.31
CA LEU A 20 -9.52 23.06 9.99
C LEU A 20 -9.17 22.28 11.27
N ALA A 21 -9.82 21.13 11.45
CA ALA A 21 -9.46 20.13 12.45
C ALA A 21 -8.13 19.44 12.04
N ALA A 22 -7.03 20.18 12.12
CA ALA A 22 -5.67 19.68 11.91
C ALA A 22 -5.13 19.09 13.22
N GLY A 23 -5.54 17.86 13.53
CA GLY A 23 -4.99 17.05 14.63
C GLY A 23 -4.54 15.72 14.07
N THR A 24 -3.23 15.49 14.00
CA THR A 24 -2.65 14.25 13.46
C THR A 24 -2.91 13.09 14.41
N HIS A 25 -3.14 11.89 13.86
CA HIS A 25 -3.22 10.67 14.67
C HIS A 25 -1.82 10.31 15.19
N ALA A 26 -1.47 10.84 16.37
CA ALA A 26 -0.45 10.27 17.23
C ALA A 26 -0.97 8.94 17.80
N GLY A 27 -1.00 7.90 16.97
CA GLY A 27 -1.34 6.53 17.31
C GLY A 27 -0.11 5.66 17.09
N GLY A 28 0.51 5.19 18.17
CA GLY A 28 1.79 4.52 18.11
C GLY A 28 1.73 3.08 17.59
N HIS A 29 2.78 2.69 16.88
CA HIS A 29 3.20 1.29 16.76
C HIS A 29 4.66 1.18 17.20
N ASP A 30 4.92 1.44 18.49
CA ASP A 30 6.12 0.92 19.18
C ASP A 30 5.95 -0.60 19.38
N MET A 31 5.90 -1.33 18.27
CA MET A 31 6.19 -2.75 18.28
C MET A 31 7.72 -2.87 18.16
N PRO A 32 8.41 -3.57 19.07
CA PRO A 32 9.81 -3.91 18.84
C PRO A 32 9.83 -4.81 17.61
N ALA A 33 10.22 -4.24 16.48
CA ALA A 33 10.54 -4.96 15.29
C ALA A 33 11.72 -5.90 15.62
N SER A 34 11.41 -7.14 15.97
CA SER A 34 12.37 -8.25 15.99
C SER A 34 12.69 -8.70 14.57
N HIS A 35 12.86 -7.74 13.65
CA HIS A 35 13.63 -7.96 12.45
C HIS A 35 15.09 -8.04 12.87
N GLY A 36 15.82 -9.03 12.34
CA GLY A 36 17.28 -9.02 12.47
C GLY A 36 17.84 -7.70 11.93
N ASP A 37 19.02 -7.31 12.43
CA ASP A 37 19.70 -6.03 12.14
C ASP A 37 20.19 -5.97 10.67
N MET A 38 19.22 -5.95 9.76
CA MET A 38 19.33 -5.91 8.31
C MET A 38 18.58 -4.67 7.86
N SER A 39 19.26 -3.77 7.17
CA SER A 39 18.60 -2.58 6.63
C SER A 39 17.47 -2.98 5.68
N MET A 40 16.40 -2.18 5.60
CA MET A 40 15.38 -2.30 4.54
C MET A 40 16.02 -2.31 3.13
N SER A 41 17.20 -1.71 2.99
CA SER A 41 18.03 -1.75 1.77
C SER A 41 18.57 -3.14 1.42
N GLU A 42 18.84 -4.00 2.40
CA GLU A 42 19.40 -5.35 2.17
C GLU A 42 18.31 -6.37 1.83
N HIS A 43 17.17 -6.34 2.54
CA HIS A 43 15.99 -7.15 2.15
C HIS A 43 15.55 -6.83 0.70
N SER A 44 15.53 -5.55 0.33
CA SER A 44 15.17 -5.11 -1.04
C SER A 44 16.18 -5.54 -2.12
N ALA A 45 17.41 -5.89 -1.75
CA ALA A 45 18.44 -6.27 -2.72
C ALA A 45 18.23 -7.69 -3.29
N MET A 46 17.53 -8.57 -2.57
CA MET A 46 17.42 -9.99 -2.94
C MET A 46 16.32 -10.30 -3.96
N PHE A 47 15.22 -9.54 -3.97
CA PHE A 47 14.06 -9.77 -4.84
C PHE A 47 13.51 -8.49 -5.49
N GLY A 48 14.22 -7.37 -5.35
CA GLY A 48 13.89 -6.08 -5.96
C GLY A 48 13.27 -5.08 -4.98
N GLN A 49 13.15 -3.85 -5.46
CA GLN A 49 12.71 -2.68 -4.70
C GLN A 49 11.34 -2.16 -5.19
N PRO A 50 10.61 -1.36 -4.38
CA PRO A 50 9.40 -0.68 -4.83
C PRO A 50 9.62 0.09 -6.14
N GLY A 51 8.82 -0.24 -7.17
CA GLY A 51 8.96 0.30 -8.52
C GLY A 51 8.21 1.61 -8.75
N ASP A 52 8.62 2.35 -9.79
CA ASP A 52 7.96 3.57 -10.26
C ASP A 52 6.67 3.22 -11.03
N PRO A 53 5.47 3.65 -10.59
CA PRO A 53 4.21 3.34 -11.27
C PRO A 53 4.14 3.80 -12.73
N ALA A 54 4.94 4.80 -13.13
CA ALA A 54 5.04 5.29 -14.51
C ALA A 54 5.95 4.44 -15.41
N LYS A 55 6.75 3.54 -14.83
CA LYS A 55 7.68 2.64 -15.54
C LYS A 55 7.19 1.19 -15.64
N VAL A 56 5.96 0.91 -15.20
CA VAL A 56 5.35 -0.43 -15.25
C VAL A 56 5.36 -0.97 -16.68
N THR A 57 6.01 -2.10 -16.88
CA THR A 57 6.16 -2.77 -18.18
C THR A 57 5.05 -3.79 -18.44
N ARG A 58 4.54 -4.45 -17.39
CA ARG A 58 3.32 -5.27 -17.41
C ARG A 58 2.66 -5.34 -16.03
N THR A 59 1.37 -5.68 -16.05
CA THR A 59 0.60 -6.08 -14.86
C THR A 59 0.48 -7.60 -14.84
N ILE A 60 0.59 -8.21 -13.66
CA ILE A 60 0.35 -9.64 -13.43
C ILE A 60 -0.77 -9.76 -12.41
N ASP A 61 -1.89 -10.36 -12.82
CA ASP A 61 -2.96 -10.76 -11.91
C ASP A 61 -2.46 -11.93 -11.05
N VAL A 62 -2.60 -11.80 -9.73
CA VAL A 62 -2.30 -12.87 -8.77
C VAL A 62 -3.58 -13.19 -8.00
N VAL A 63 -4.13 -14.37 -8.22
CA VAL A 63 -5.36 -14.82 -7.57
C VAL A 63 -5.02 -15.71 -6.38
N MET A 64 -5.60 -15.38 -5.23
CA MET A 64 -5.58 -16.17 -4.00
C MET A 64 -6.97 -16.75 -3.77
N ASN A 65 -7.07 -18.00 -3.33
CA ASN A 65 -8.34 -18.61 -2.94
C ASN A 65 -8.11 -19.61 -1.80
N ASP A 66 -9.21 -20.11 -1.23
CA ASP A 66 -9.20 -20.93 -0.01
C ASP A 66 -8.46 -22.29 -0.14
N ASN A 67 -7.99 -22.67 -1.34
CA ASN A 67 -7.05 -23.79 -1.51
C ASN A 67 -5.59 -23.47 -1.11
N MET A 68 -5.31 -22.26 -0.60
CA MET A 68 -4.01 -21.81 -0.11
C MET A 68 -2.90 -21.90 -1.18
N ARG A 69 -3.21 -21.50 -2.41
CA ARG A 69 -2.26 -21.37 -3.53
C ARG A 69 -2.46 -20.04 -4.25
N PHE A 70 -1.36 -19.51 -4.79
CA PHE A 70 -1.36 -18.44 -5.77
C PHE A 70 -1.56 -19.01 -7.18
N ASP A 71 -2.35 -18.33 -7.99
CA ASP A 71 -2.45 -18.53 -9.43
C ASP A 71 -2.08 -17.20 -10.15
N PRO A 72 -1.01 -17.16 -10.97
CA PRO A 72 -0.12 -18.26 -11.33
C PRO A 72 0.80 -18.70 -10.17
N SER A 73 1.17 -19.98 -10.16
CA SER A 73 2.06 -20.58 -9.15
C SER A 73 3.56 -20.31 -9.39
N SER A 74 3.91 -19.68 -10.51
CA SER A 74 5.28 -19.29 -10.87
C SER A 74 5.24 -18.04 -11.73
N ILE A 75 6.13 -17.09 -11.44
CA ILE A 75 6.26 -15.82 -12.16
C ILE A 75 7.74 -15.61 -12.48
N ASN A 76 8.05 -15.53 -13.78
CA ASN A 76 9.39 -15.19 -14.25
C ASN A 76 9.45 -13.70 -14.61
N VAL A 77 10.38 -12.97 -13.97
CA VAL A 77 10.66 -11.55 -14.22
C VAL A 77 12.05 -11.37 -14.81
N LYS A 78 12.31 -10.22 -15.43
CA LYS A 78 13.64 -9.82 -15.93
C LYS A 78 14.28 -8.81 -15.00
N GLU A 79 15.60 -8.76 -14.99
CA GLU A 79 16.34 -7.70 -14.30
C GLU A 79 15.96 -6.32 -14.86
N GLY A 80 15.81 -5.32 -13.99
CA GLY A 80 15.36 -3.97 -14.34
C GLY A 80 13.87 -3.85 -14.68
N GLU A 81 13.10 -4.93 -14.64
CA GLU A 81 11.68 -4.92 -14.95
C GLU A 81 10.86 -4.31 -13.80
N THR A 82 10.07 -3.26 -14.08
CA THR A 82 9.02 -2.82 -13.14
C THR A 82 7.72 -3.57 -13.46
N VAL A 83 7.30 -4.43 -12.54
CA VAL A 83 6.06 -5.23 -12.62
C VAL A 83 5.02 -4.68 -11.64
N ARG A 84 3.76 -4.62 -12.07
CA ARG A 84 2.63 -4.35 -11.16
C ARG A 84 1.92 -5.66 -10.84
N PHE A 85 1.88 -6.06 -9.57
CA PHE A 85 1.03 -7.17 -9.13
C PHE A 85 -0.38 -6.66 -8.84
N MET A 86 -1.38 -7.27 -9.46
CA MET A 86 -2.80 -7.03 -9.21
C MET A 86 -3.34 -8.20 -8.38
N VAL A 87 -3.24 -8.06 -7.06
CA VAL A 87 -3.55 -9.14 -6.12
C VAL A 87 -5.05 -9.20 -5.83
N ARG A 88 -5.67 -10.36 -5.99
CA ARG A 88 -7.11 -10.58 -5.82
C ARG A 88 -7.37 -11.76 -4.90
N ASN A 89 -8.05 -11.51 -3.77
CA ASN A 89 -8.66 -12.57 -2.99
C ASN A 89 -10.00 -12.98 -3.64
N ALA A 90 -10.09 -14.23 -4.09
CA ALA A 90 -11.29 -14.87 -4.62
C ALA A 90 -11.89 -15.91 -3.63
N GLY A 91 -11.30 -16.03 -2.44
CA GLY A 91 -11.76 -16.89 -1.35
C GLY A 91 -12.61 -16.17 -0.31
N LYS A 92 -12.89 -16.87 0.79
CA LYS A 92 -13.64 -16.36 1.96
C LYS A 92 -12.77 -16.07 3.17
N ILE A 93 -11.59 -16.68 3.26
CA ILE A 93 -10.64 -16.37 4.34
C ILE A 93 -9.73 -15.20 3.94
N ARG A 94 -9.02 -14.63 4.92
CA ARG A 94 -8.00 -13.61 4.65
C ARG A 94 -6.74 -14.29 4.12
N HIS A 95 -6.14 -13.68 3.09
CA HIS A 95 -4.92 -14.14 2.44
C HIS A 95 -3.94 -12.98 2.37
N GLU A 96 -2.65 -13.29 2.51
CA GLU A 96 -1.55 -12.34 2.42
C GLU A 96 -0.58 -12.80 1.32
N MET A 97 0.04 -11.84 0.62
CA MET A 97 1.09 -12.09 -0.35
C MET A 97 2.37 -11.38 0.10
N VAL A 98 3.34 -12.15 0.57
CA VAL A 98 4.66 -11.65 1.00
C VAL A 98 5.69 -11.94 -0.09
N LEU A 99 6.55 -10.95 -0.37
CA LEU A 99 7.75 -11.13 -1.20
C LEU A 99 8.96 -11.20 -0.26
N GLY A 100 9.80 -12.20 -0.47
CA GLY A 100 10.92 -12.52 0.43
C GLY A 100 11.83 -13.60 -0.17
N SER A 101 13.01 -13.77 0.42
CA SER A 101 13.87 -14.92 0.19
C SER A 101 13.22 -16.21 0.70
N LEU A 102 13.68 -17.37 0.20
CA LEU A 102 13.09 -18.66 0.60
C LEU A 102 13.19 -18.93 2.11
N ASP A 103 14.19 -18.39 2.79
CA ASP A 103 14.36 -18.60 4.24
C ASP A 103 13.51 -17.63 5.06
N GLU A 104 13.38 -16.36 4.65
CA GLU A 104 12.40 -15.41 5.22
C GLU A 104 10.97 -15.96 5.12
N LEU A 105 10.59 -16.51 3.96
CA LEU A 105 9.26 -17.10 3.75
C LEU A 105 9.04 -18.36 4.61
N LYS A 106 10.09 -19.12 4.97
CA LYS A 106 9.99 -20.24 5.92
C LYS A 106 9.77 -19.73 7.35
N GLU A 107 10.51 -18.71 7.79
CA GLU A 107 10.37 -18.16 9.14
C GLU A 107 9.00 -17.51 9.33
N HIS A 108 8.57 -16.65 8.40
CA HIS A 108 7.21 -16.10 8.38
C HIS A 108 6.15 -17.22 8.45
N ALA A 109 6.31 -18.29 7.67
CA ALA A 109 5.39 -19.43 7.75
C ALA A 109 5.44 -20.18 9.11
N LYS A 110 6.51 -20.10 9.90
CA LYS A 110 6.52 -20.62 11.30
C LYS A 110 5.77 -19.66 12.22
N GLU A 111 5.99 -18.37 12.11
CA GLU A 111 5.31 -17.33 12.91
C GLU A 111 3.78 -17.41 12.75
N MET A 112 3.30 -17.55 11.51
CA MET A 112 1.86 -17.67 11.21
C MET A 112 1.24 -18.98 11.74
N ARG A 113 2.05 -20.05 11.91
CA ARG A 113 1.63 -21.29 12.57
C ARG A 113 1.64 -21.17 14.10
N ALA A 114 2.59 -20.41 14.65
CA ALA A 114 2.69 -20.15 16.08
C ALA A 114 1.57 -19.21 16.58
N ASN A 115 1.11 -18.29 15.72
CA ASN A 115 0.11 -17.27 16.06
C ASN A 115 -1.14 -17.33 15.14
N PRO A 116 -2.01 -18.35 15.26
CA PRO A 116 -3.22 -18.46 14.44
C PRO A 116 -4.13 -17.24 14.60
N GLY A 117 -4.43 -16.55 13.49
CA GLY A 117 -5.22 -15.32 13.48
C GLY A 117 -4.45 -14.08 13.01
N MET A 118 -3.12 -14.15 13.01
CA MET A 118 -2.26 -13.26 12.23
C MET A 118 -2.52 -13.52 10.73
N VAL A 119 -3.23 -12.57 10.11
CA VAL A 119 -3.51 -12.22 8.68
C VAL A 119 -4.49 -11.03 8.74
#